data_AF-A0A1I0JYU2-F1
#
_entry.id   AF-A0A1I0JYU2-F1
#
_cell.length_a   1.000
_cell.length_b   1.000
_cell.length_c   1.000
_cell.angle_alpha   90.00
_cell.angle_beta   90.00
_cell.angle_gamma   90.00
#
_symmetry.space_group_name_H-M   'P 1'
#
loop_
_entity.id
_entity.type
_entity.pdbx_description
1 polymer ?
#
loop_
_entity_poly.entity_id
_entity_poly.type
_entity_poly.pdbx_seq_one_letter_code
_entity_poly.pdbx_strand_id
1 'polypeptide(L)' 'MTCAFEWGAGKTFRIRQEFLRVADGAPAAELTGVGGLMDLRERRLLDDPGARWRALARAPEVLNL' A
#
# COMPACT_ATOMS: atom_id res chain seq x y z
N MET A 1 -3.83 11.13 -10.10
CA MET A 1 -3.12 9.91 -9.66
C MET A 1 -3.79 9.46 -8.38
N THR A 2 -4.33 8.25 -8.35
CA THR A 2 -4.96 7.67 -7.16
C THR A 2 -4.15 6.46 -6.72
N CYS A 3 -3.98 6.27 -5.41
CA CYS A 3 -3.35 5.09 -4.83
C CYS A 3 -4.20 4.65 -3.65
N ALA A 4 -4.64 3.40 -3.67
CA ALA A 4 -5.41 2.79 -2.60
C ALA A 4 -4.65 1.58 -2.05
N PHE A 5 -4.60 1.49 -0.73
CA PHE A 5 -4.09 0.34 0.00
C PHE A 5 -5.29 -0.44 0.54
N GLU A 6 -5.32 -1.73 0.25
CA GLU A 6 -6.36 -2.65 0.72
C GLU A 6 -5.74 -3.60 1.74
N TRP A 7 -6.11 -3.41 3.00
CA TRP A 7 -5.61 -4.21 4.11
C TRP A 7 -6.50 -5.43 4.34
N GLY A 8 -5.86 -6.56 4.61
CA GLY A 8 -6.52 -7.79 5.01
C GLY A 8 -5.90 -8.35 6.29
N ALA A 9 -6.35 -9.53 6.68
CA ALA A 9 -5.69 -10.29 7.74
C ALA A 9 -4.41 -10.94 7.21
N GLY A 10 -3.28 -10.73 7.90
CA GLY A 10 -2.01 -11.42 7.63
C GLY A 10 -0.86 -10.52 7.17
N LYS A 11 0.15 -11.15 6.54
CA LYS A 11 1.48 -10.56 6.31
C LYS A 11 1.59 -9.59 5.14
N THR A 12 0.54 -9.48 4.33
CA THR A 12 0.55 -8.72 3.07
C THR A 12 -0.70 -7.88 2.90
N PHE A 13 -0.62 -6.88 2.02
CA PHE A 13 -1.71 -6.00 1.62
C PHE A 13 -1.69 -5.81 0.10
N ARG A 14 -2.79 -5.34 -0.49
CA ARG A 14 -2.84 -5.02 -1.92
C ARG A 14 -2.70 -3.52 -2.15
N ILE A 15 -2.10 -3.16 -3.27
CA ILE A 15 -1.97 -1.78 -3.75
C ILE A 15 -2.69 -1.73 -5.09
N ARG A 16 -3.58 -0.74 -5.26
CA ARG A 16 -4.22 -0.44 -6.53
C ARG A 16 -3.96 1.02 -6.88
N GLN A 17 -3.44 1.25 -8.07
CA GLN A 17 -3.04 2.57 -8.51
C GLN A 17 -3.52 2.83 -9.94
N GLU A 18 -4.22 3.94 -10.13
CA GLU A 18 -4.69 4.37 -11.45
C GLU A 18 -3.94 5.63 -11.87
N PHE A 19 -3.41 5.57 -13.10
CA PHE A 19 -2.70 6.67 -13.72
C PHE A 19 -3.62 7.35 -14.72
N LEU A 20 -3.80 8.66 -14.58
CA LEU A 20 -4.59 9.47 -15.51
C LEU A 20 -3.65 10.40 -16.27
N ARG A 21 -3.92 10.61 -17.55
CA ARG A 21 -3.23 11.60 -18.37
C ARG A 21 -3.57 13.00 -17.87
N VAL A 22 -2.57 13.87 -17.78
CA VAL A 22 -2.77 15.25 -17.30
C VAL A 22 -3.62 16.08 -18.27
N ALA A 23 -3.54 15.79 -19.57
CA ALA A 23 -4.18 16.61 -20.60
C ALA A 23 -5.71 16.49 -20.66
N ASP A 24 -6.24 15.29 -20.47
CA ASP A 24 -7.66 14.96 -20.68
C ASP A 24 -8.28 14.14 -19.55
N GLY A 25 -7.50 13.80 -18.51
CA GLY A 25 -7.96 12.96 -17.40
C GLY A 25 -8.23 11.51 -17.80
N ALA A 26 -7.95 11.09 -19.03
CA ALA A 26 -8.21 9.73 -19.48
C ALA A 26 -7.26 8.73 -18.80
N PRO A 27 -7.71 7.49 -18.53
CA PRO A 27 -6.85 6.44 -18.00
C PRO A 27 -5.63 6.19 -18.92
N ALA A 28 -4.45 6.24 -18.33
CA ALA A 28 -3.18 5.94 -18.99
C ALA A 28 -2.71 4.51 -18.71
N ALA A 29 -2.86 4.06 -17.45
CA ALA A 29 -2.45 2.74 -16.99
C ALA A 29 -3.10 2.39 -15.64
N GLU A 30 -3.08 1.11 -15.30
CA GLU A 30 -3.40 0.59 -13.97
C GLU A 30 -2.24 -0.25 -13.45
N LEU A 31 -1.99 -0.17 -12.15
CA LEU A 31 -1.05 -1.02 -11.43
C LEU A 31 -1.75 -1.69 -10.26
N THR A 32 -1.59 -3.01 -10.17
CA THR A 32 -1.94 -3.79 -9.00
C THR A 32 -0.69 -4.46 -8.43
N GLY A 33 -0.58 -4.50 -7.11
CA GLY A 33 0.58 -5.05 -6.43
C GLY A 33 0.21 -5.71 -5.11
N VAL A 34 1.06 -6.63 -4.67
CA VAL A 34 1.01 -7.22 -3.32
C VAL A 34 2.24 -6.74 -2.56
N GLY A 35 2.02 -6.05 -1.44
CA GLY A 35 3.06 -5.53 -0.57
C GLY A 35 3.12 -6.26 0.76
N GLY A 36 4.26 -6.19 1.43
CA GLY A 36 4.46 -6.70 2.79
C GLY A 36 5.62 -5.93 3.46
N LEU A 37 5.73 -6.01 4.78
CA LEU A 37 6.82 -5.37 5.52
C LEU A 37 7.77 -6.42 6.08
N MET A 38 9.04 -6.33 5.73
CA MET A 38 10.08 -7.27 6.15
C MET A 38 10.79 -6.78 7.42
N ASP A 39 10.89 -7.64 8.42
CA ASP A 39 11.91 -7.52 9.45
C ASP A 39 13.27 -7.89 8.83
N LEU A 40 14.19 -6.92 8.73
CA LEU A 40 15.48 -7.11 8.08
C LEU A 40 16.46 -7.96 8.90
N ARG A 41 16.25 -8.09 10.22
CA ARG A 41 17.08 -8.94 11.09
C ARG A 41 16.70 -10.40 10.91
N GLU A 42 15.41 -10.70 11.04
CA GLU A 42 14.87 -12.05 10.90
C GLU A 42 14.72 -12.49 9.44
N ARG A 43 14.75 -11.53 8.50
CA ARG A 43 14.50 -11.72 7.06
C ARG A 43 13.15 -12.37 6.78
N ARG A 44 12.12 -11.96 7.52
CA ARG A 44 10.75 -12.48 7.43
C ARG A 44 9.74 -11.34 7.36
N LEU A 45 8.60 -11.59 6.73
CA LEU A 45 7.49 -10.65 6.74
C LEU A 45 6.84 -10.61 8.13
N LEU A 46 6.50 -9.39 8.57
CA LEU A 46 5.73 -9.16 9.79
C LEU A 46 4.32 -9.77 9.67
N ASP A 47 3.79 -10.28 10.78
CA ASP A 47 2.41 -10.81 10.87
C ASP A 47 1.33 -9.75 10.68
N ASP A 48 1.57 -8.54 11.17
CA ASP A 48 0.68 -7.38 11.00
C ASP A 48 1.49 -6.16 10.52
N PRO A 49 1.67 -6.01 9.20
CA PRO A 49 2.31 -4.82 8.64
C PRO A 49 1.49 -3.54 8.87
N GLY A 50 0.16 -3.65 9.02
CA GLY A 50 -0.73 -2.50 9.23
C GLY A 50 -0.49 -1.83 10.59
N ALA A 51 -0.36 -2.63 11.66
CA ALA A 51 0.00 -2.12 12.98
C ALA A 51 1.36 -1.40 12.98
N ARG A 52 2.34 -1.94 12.27
CA ARG A 52 3.67 -1.30 12.17
C ARG A 52 3.60 0.04 11.43
N TRP A 53 2.83 0.12 10.35
CA TRP A 53 2.64 1.38 9.63
C TRP A 53 1.86 2.41 10.44
N ARG A 54 0.79 2.03 11.16
CA ARG A 54 0.08 2.97 12.06
C ARG A 54 1.00 3.60 13.11
N ALA A 55 1.95 2.82 13.63
CA ALA A 55 2.91 3.32 14.62
C ALA A 55 3.97 4.28 14.03
N LEU A 56 4.25 4.20 12.73
CA LEU A 56 5.33 4.97 12.08
C LEU A 56 4.82 6.13 11.22
N ALA A 57 3.63 6.00 10.64
CA ALA A 57 3.09 6.97 9.71
C ALA A 57 2.61 8.22 10.45
N ARG A 58 2.99 9.40 9.93
CA ARG A 58 2.49 10.69 10.43
C ARG A 58 1.00 10.90 10.13
N ALA A 59 0.51 10.29 9.06
CA ALA A 59 -0.86 10.36 8.58
C ALA A 59 -1.29 8.97 8.08
N PRO A 60 -1.64 8.02 8.97
CA PRO A 60 -1.99 6.65 8.59
C PRO A 60 -3.17 6.56 7.59
N GLU A 61 -4.06 7.55 7.61
CA GLU A 61 -5.24 7.61 6.74
C GLU A 61 -4.88 7.67 5.25
N VAL A 62 -3.70 8.19 4.87
CA VAL A 62 -3.25 8.20 3.46
C VAL A 62 -2.90 6.78 2.96
N LEU A 63 -2.71 5.85 3.90
CA LEU A 63 -2.51 4.44 3.65
C LEU A 63 -3.79 3.64 3.89
N ASN A 64 -4.97 4.27 4.08
CA ASN A 64 -6.20 3.59 4.50
C ASN A 64 -6.04 2.75 5.80
N LEU A 65 -5.25 3.22 6.77
CA LEU A 65 -4.93 2.52 8.02
C LEU A 65 -5.52 3.12 9.29
#